data_AF-A0A660PVN8-F1
#
_entry.id   AF-A0A660PVN8-F1
#
_cell.length_a   1.000
_cell.length_b   1.000
_cell.length_c   1.000
_cell.angle_alpha   90.00
_cell.angle_beta   90.00
_cell.angle_gamma   90.00
#
_symmetry.space_group_name_H-M   'P 1'
#
loop_
_entity.id
_entity.type
_entity.pdbx_description
1 polymer ?
#
loop_
_entity_poly.entity_id
_entity_poly.type
_entity_poly.pdbx_seq_one_letter_code
_entity_poly.pdbx_strand_id
1 'polypeptide(L)' 'VAAPSSTFDDSIESGEDIPIEERAEIEITESFGKRTAPEGVRVYSPAFDITPNELIMGFITEEGIRKGGRIE' A
#
# COMPACT_ATOMS: atom_id res chain seq x y z
N VAL A 1 -6.05 2.42 -10.70
CA VAL A 1 -6.25 2.70 -9.26
C VAL A 1 -7.38 3.70 -9.11
N ALA A 2 -8.23 3.61 -8.10
CA ALA A 2 -9.29 4.61 -7.84
C ALA A 2 -9.03 5.25 -6.48
N ALA A 3 -8.82 6.56 -6.45
CA ALA A 3 -8.54 7.33 -5.24
C ALA A 3 -8.96 8.80 -5.48
N PRO A 4 -9.48 9.51 -4.46
CA PRO A 4 -9.81 10.92 -4.59
C PRO A 4 -8.54 11.76 -4.82
N SER A 5 -8.70 12.96 -5.39
CA SER A 5 -7.56 13.86 -5.63
C SER A 5 -6.76 14.19 -4.36
N SER A 6 -7.41 14.20 -3.19
CA SER A 6 -6.78 14.46 -1.89
C SER A 6 -5.84 13.36 -1.41
N THR A 7 -5.78 12.20 -2.08
CA THR A 7 -4.83 11.11 -1.76
C THR A 7 -3.49 11.27 -2.48
N PHE A 8 -3.40 12.16 -3.46
CA PHE A 8 -2.14 12.45 -4.15
C PHE A 8 -1.30 13.42 -3.33
N ASP A 9 -0.04 13.07 -3.10
CA ASP A 9 0.94 13.93 -2.43
C ASP A 9 1.92 14.47 -3.48
N ASP A 10 1.76 15.75 -3.83
CA ASP A 10 2.63 16.42 -4.82
C ASP A 10 3.98 16.88 -4.21
N SER A 11 4.23 16.63 -2.92
CA SER A 11 5.48 17.01 -2.24
C SER A 11 6.61 15.99 -2.36
N ILE A 12 6.29 14.77 -2.81
CA ILE A 12 7.24 13.67 -2.98
C ILE A 12 7.42 13.33 -4.47
N GLU A 13 8.64 12.95 -4.85
CA GLU A 13 8.96 12.66 -6.26
C GLU A 13 8.73 11.20 -6.63
N SER A 14 8.79 10.29 -5.65
CA SER A 14 8.75 8.85 -5.89
C SER A 14 7.99 8.08 -4.81
N GLY A 15 7.60 6.85 -5.11
CA GLY A 15 7.04 5.93 -4.13
C GLY A 15 8.05 5.46 -3.07
N GLU A 16 9.35 5.66 -3.28
CA GLU A 16 10.39 5.31 -2.30
C GLU A 16 10.36 6.24 -1.08
N ASP A 17 9.79 7.43 -1.24
CA ASP A 17 9.64 8.43 -0.18
C ASP A 17 8.41 8.17 0.71
N ILE A 18 7.54 7.22 0.34
CA ILE A 18 6.33 6.89 1.10
C ILE A 18 6.72 6.00 2.30
N PRO A 19 6.49 6.44 3.54
CA PRO A 19 6.77 5.62 4.70
C PRO A 19 5.82 4.42 4.77
N ILE A 20 6.37 3.21 4.88
CA ILE A 20 5.59 1.99 5.07
C ILE A 20 5.42 1.72 6.57
N GLU A 21 4.17 1.75 7.03
CA GLU A 21 3.82 1.38 8.41
C GLU A 21 4.11 -0.11 8.64
N GLU A 22 4.89 -0.43 9.68
CA GLU A 22 4.99 -1.78 10.23
C GLU A 22 4.09 -1.91 11.46
N ARG A 23 3.18 -2.89 11.42
CA ARG A 23 2.17 -3.10 12.47
C ARG A 23 2.56 -4.23 13.41
N ALA A 24 1.79 -4.37 14.49
CA ALA A 24 2.07 -5.36 15.53
C ALA A 24 2.00 -6.79 14.98
N GLU A 25 2.97 -7.61 15.35
CA GLU A 25 3.07 -9.03 14.96
C GLU A 25 1.82 -9.88 15.28
N ILE A 26 1.02 -9.42 16.24
CA ILE A 26 -0.21 -10.09 16.64
C ILE A 26 -1.25 -10.12 15.51
N GLU A 27 -1.24 -9.15 14.58
CA GLU A 27 -2.14 -9.13 13.43
C GLU A 27 -1.85 -10.26 12.41
N ILE A 28 -0.62 -10.81 12.44
CA ILE A 28 -0.23 -11.98 11.63
C ILE A 28 -0.32 -13.27 12.46
N THR A 29 0.14 -13.25 13.71
CA THR A 29 0.24 -14.47 14.54
C THR A 29 -1.06 -14.88 15.20
N GLU A 30 -2.08 -14.02 15.20
CA GLU A 30 -3.41 -14.27 15.74
C GLU A 30 -4.53 -13.87 14.78
N SER A 31 -5.67 -14.55 14.89
CA SER A 31 -6.91 -14.19 14.20
C SER A 31 -8.07 -14.23 15.18
N PHE A 32 -8.87 -13.17 15.23
CA PHE A 32 -9.98 -13.01 16.18
C PHE A 32 -9.56 -13.25 17.66
N GLY A 33 -8.35 -12.81 18.03
CA GLY A 33 -7.80 -12.97 19.39
C GLY A 33 -7.37 -14.39 19.75
N LYS A 34 -7.11 -15.25 18.75
CA LYS A 34 -6.60 -16.61 18.95
C LYS A 34 -5.35 -16.82 18.10
N ARG A 35 -4.31 -17.39 18.72
CA ARG A 35 -3.06 -17.73 18.04
C ARG A 35 -3.25 -18.77 16.94
N THR A 36 -2.78 -18.44 15.74
CA THR A 36 -2.83 -19.24 14.52
C THR A 36 -1.44 -19.62 14.01
N ALA A 37 -0.38 -19.01 14.52
CA ALA A 37 1.01 -19.30 14.20
C ALA A 37 1.77 -19.94 15.38
N PRO A 38 2.89 -20.64 15.16
CA PRO A 38 3.71 -21.20 16.23
C PRO A 38 4.20 -20.13 17.22
N GLU A 39 4.31 -20.51 18.49
CA GLU A 39 4.81 -19.62 19.54
C GLU A 39 6.25 -19.17 19.23
N GLY A 40 6.51 -17.87 19.37
CA GLY A 40 7.85 -17.27 19.15
C GLY A 40 8.31 -17.17 17.70
N VAL A 41 7.45 -17.46 16.71
CA VAL A 41 7.79 -17.24 15.30
C VAL A 41 7.98 -15.74 15.03
N ARG A 42 9.05 -15.37 14.33
CA ARG A 42 9.27 -13.99 13.87
C ARG A 42 8.46 -13.72 12.62
N VAL A 43 7.87 -12.54 12.52
CA VAL A 43 7.08 -12.11 11.36
C VAL A 43 7.60 -10.79 10.80
N TYR A 44 7.27 -10.53 9.54
CA TYR A 44 7.43 -9.23 8.89
C TYR A 44 6.04 -8.69 8.57
N SER A 45 5.69 -7.52 9.09
CA SER A 45 4.30 -7.03 9.12
C SER A 45 4.12 -5.63 8.52
N PRO A 46 4.55 -5.38 7.27
CA PRO A 46 4.23 -4.13 6.59
C PRO A 46 2.73 -4.05 6.28
N ALA A 47 2.12 -2.90 6.53
CA ALA A 47 0.69 -2.67 6.28
C ALA A 47 0.39 -2.30 4.83
N PHE A 48 1.41 -1.82 4.11
CA PHE A 48 1.30 -1.31 2.75
C PHE A 48 2.46 -1.80 1.88
N ASP A 49 2.25 -1.77 0.57
CA ASP A 49 3.29 -1.92 -0.44
C ASP A 49 3.18 -0.80 -1.47
N ILE A 50 4.17 -0.71 -2.36
CA ILE A 50 4.22 0.27 -3.44
C ILE A 50 4.01 -0.44 -4.77
N THR A 51 3.05 0.05 -5.56
CA THR A 51 2.90 -0.33 -6.96
C THR A 51 3.57 0.71 -7.87
N PRO A 52 4.65 0.35 -8.60
CA PRO A 52 5.28 1.25 -9.55
C PRO A 52 4.31 1.77 -10.64
N ASN A 53 4.50 3.02 -11.06
CA ASN A 53 3.56 3.72 -11.94
C ASN A 53 3.45 3.07 -13.34
N GLU A 54 4.52 2.45 -13.84
CA GLU A 54 4.56 1.72 -15.11
C GLU A 54 3.63 0.49 -15.12
N LEU A 55 3.19 0.02 -13.95
CA LEU A 55 2.21 -1.06 -13.83
C LEU A 55 0.77 -0.54 -13.83
N ILE A 56 0.56 0.77 -13.68
CA ILE A 56 -0.75 1.42 -13.54
C ILE A 56 -1.18 2.02 -14.88
N MET A 57 -2.35 1.59 -15.39
CA MET A 57 -2.96 2.15 -16.61
C MET A 57 -3.51 3.57 -16.39
N GLY A 58 -4.14 3.80 -15.24
CA GLY A 58 -4.76 5.08 -14.93
C GLY A 58 -5.24 5.20 -13.50
N PHE A 59 -5.49 6.43 -13.10
CA PHE A 59 -6.04 6.81 -11.81
C PHE A 59 -7.41 7.44 -11.99
N ILE A 60 -8.42 6.84 -11.38
CA ILE A 60 -9.81 7.34 -11.40
C ILE A 60 -9.99 8.25 -10.19
N THR A 61 -10.41 9.48 -10.43
CA THR A 61 -10.65 10.53 -9.43
C THR A 61 -12.02 11.17 -9.66
N GLU A 62 -12.48 12.01 -8.74
CA GLU A 62 -13.68 12.85 -8.91
C GLU A 62 -13.55 13.88 -10.06
N GLU A 63 -12.34 14.17 -10.53
CA GLU A 63 -12.04 15.08 -11.64
C GLU A 63 -11.98 14.37 -13.01
N GLY A 64 -12.14 13.04 -13.03
CA GLY A 64 -11.98 12.19 -14.21
C GLY A 64 -10.81 11.21 -14.09
N ILE A 65 -10.30 10.76 -15.24
CA ILE A 65 -9.23 9.75 -15.31
C ILE A 65 -7.89 10.42 -15.62
N ARG A 66 -6.92 10.33 -14.70
CA ARG A 66 -5.51 10.69 -14.93
C ARG A 66 -4.76 9.49 -15.52
N LYS A 67 -3.84 9.74 -16.46
CA LYS A 67 -3.01 8.66 -17.05
C LYS A 67 -2.03 8.12 -16.01
N GLY A 68 -1.87 6.79 -15.99
CA GLY A 68 -0.74 6.15 -15.32
C GLY A 68 0.48 6.04 -16.24
N GLY A 69 1.55 5.45 -15.72
CA GLY A 69 2.83 5.29 -16.43
C GLY A 69 2.87 4.09 -17.36
N ARG A 70 1.86 3.21 -17.35
CA ARG A 70 1.81 2.06 -18.25
C ARG A 70 1.69 2.51 -19.68
N ILE A 71 2.70 2.16 -20.48
CA ILE A 71 2.73 2.39 -21.92
C ILE A 71 2.07 1.17 -22.59
N GLU A 72 1.03 1.41 -23.40
CA GLU A 72 0.55 0.44 -24.40
C GLU A 72 1.32 0.59 -25.71
#